data_AF-A0A962CJ55-F1
#
_entry.id   AF-A0A962CJ55-F1
#
_cell.length_a   1.000
_cell.length_b   1.000
_cell.length_c   1.000
_cell.angle_alpha   90.00
_cell.angle_beta   90.00
_cell.angle_gamma   90.00
#
_symmetry.space_group_name_H-M   'P 1'
#
loop_
_entity.id
_entity.type
_entity.pdbx_description
1 polymer ?
#
loop_
_entity_poly.entity_id
_entity_poly.type
_entity_poly.pdbx_seq_one_letter_code
_entity_poly.pdbx_strand_id
1 'polypeptide(L)'
;IHGLRGPILNLVTLGAAINIFVLTAAALYFLRAPFGIALLIGTIASVTGPTVVVPMLRAIRPTPAIDKVLRWEGIIIDPIGAILAVIALEFVLKGYNNHTWWVLGELILSGTAIGAFAALLLGGLLKRHLVPWYLRNVVTLAILFSAFTASNMLAHEAGLLAVTVMGVMLANMRDLDMEDVLNFKESLTVLLVSLLFIILAARLDLGSFESLGWGFPLFLAAVFLLARPMAVFA
;
A
#
# COMPACT_ATOMS: atom_id res chain seq x y z
N ILE A 1 -9.87 -15.24 -9.55
CA ILE A 1 -10.66 -14.44 -8.58
C ILE A 1 -12.12 -14.94 -8.47
N HIS A 2 -12.60 -15.88 -9.30
CA HIS A 2 -13.92 -16.47 -9.13
C HIS A 2 -14.01 -17.33 -7.86
N GLY A 3 -14.94 -16.98 -6.96
CA GLY A 3 -15.25 -17.71 -5.71
C GLY A 3 -14.86 -17.01 -4.39
N LEU A 4 -13.91 -16.07 -4.39
CA LEU A 4 -13.37 -15.44 -3.17
C LEU A 4 -13.62 -13.92 -3.09
N ARG A 5 -14.43 -13.36 -4.00
CA ARG A 5 -14.64 -11.91 -4.14
C ARG A 5 -15.33 -11.29 -2.92
N GLY A 6 -16.30 -11.97 -2.32
CA GLY A 6 -17.04 -11.50 -1.14
C GLY A 6 -16.15 -11.31 0.10
N PRO A 7 -15.42 -12.35 0.53
CA PRO A 7 -14.52 -12.24 1.68
C PRO A 7 -13.44 -11.16 1.53
N ILE A 8 -12.84 -11.04 0.34
CA ILE A 8 -11.81 -10.02 0.07
C ILE A 8 -12.40 -8.61 0.15
N LEU A 9 -13.60 -8.38 -0.38
CA LEU A 9 -14.25 -7.06 -0.34
C LEU A 9 -14.66 -6.68 1.09
N ASN A 10 -15.19 -7.62 1.89
CA ASN A 10 -15.56 -7.34 3.28
C ASN A 10 -14.32 -7.02 4.13
N LEU A 11 -13.23 -7.78 3.98
CA LEU A 11 -11.97 -7.53 4.70
C LEU A 11 -11.37 -6.16 4.33
N VAL A 12 -11.37 -5.81 3.05
CA VAL A 12 -10.78 -4.55 2.57
C VAL A 12 -11.63 -3.33 2.90
N THR A 13 -12.94 -3.49 3.08
CA THR A 13 -13.85 -2.35 3.36
C THR A 13 -14.24 -2.28 4.83
N LEU A 14 -15.09 -3.19 5.29
CA LEU A 14 -15.55 -3.27 6.68
C LEU A 14 -14.40 -3.61 7.64
N GLY A 15 -13.59 -4.61 7.30
CA GLY A 15 -12.44 -5.00 8.12
C GLY A 15 -11.45 -3.86 8.30
N ALA A 16 -11.06 -3.20 7.20
CA ALA A 16 -10.19 -2.03 7.25
C ALA A 16 -10.79 -0.87 8.06
N ALA A 17 -12.08 -0.54 7.86
CA ALA A 17 -12.73 0.53 8.61
C ALA A 17 -12.77 0.25 10.12
N ILE A 18 -13.11 -0.98 10.52
CA ILE A 18 -13.09 -1.42 11.92
C ILE A 18 -11.68 -1.31 12.49
N ASN A 19 -10.69 -1.80 11.74
CA ASN A 19 -9.30 -1.82 12.17
C ASN A 19 -8.77 -0.39 12.38
N ILE A 20 -9.03 0.54 11.46
CA ILE A 20 -8.71 1.97 11.60
C ILE A 20 -9.38 2.55 12.85
N PHE A 21 -10.66 2.26 13.07
CA PHE A 21 -11.41 2.82 14.21
C PHE A 21 -10.88 2.31 15.55
N VAL A 22 -10.64 1.00 15.67
CA VAL A 22 -10.10 0.36 16.87
C VAL A 22 -8.70 0.89 17.16
N LEU A 23 -7.84 1.01 16.15
CA LEU A 23 -6.48 1.51 16.31
C LEU A 23 -6.44 3.01 16.63
N THR A 24 -7.33 3.80 16.03
CA THR A 24 -7.48 5.22 16.35
C THR A 24 -7.94 5.40 17.81
N ALA A 25 -8.93 4.63 18.25
CA ALA A 25 -9.40 4.65 19.64
C ALA A 25 -8.32 4.20 20.63
N ALA A 26 -7.55 3.17 20.27
CA ALA A 26 -6.41 2.72 21.06
C ALA A 26 -5.32 3.79 21.16
N ALA A 27 -5.03 4.51 20.07
CA ALA A 27 -4.07 5.61 20.07
C ALA A 27 -4.55 6.80 20.91
N LEU A 28 -5.85 7.15 20.84
CA LEU A 28 -6.46 8.17 21.70
C LEU A 28 -6.33 7.81 23.19
N TYR A 29 -6.64 6.56 23.55
CA TYR A 29 -6.74 6.15 24.95
C TYR A 29 -5.37 5.84 25.57
N PHE A 30 -4.55 5.03 24.90
CA PHE A 30 -3.28 4.55 25.45
C PHE A 30 -2.12 5.52 25.19
N LEU A 31 -2.09 6.17 24.04
CA LEU A 31 -1.01 7.10 23.68
C LEU A 31 -1.34 8.57 24.01
N ARG A 32 -2.60 8.85 24.41
CA ARG A 32 -3.10 10.20 24.70
C ARG A 32 -2.83 11.19 23.57
N ALA A 33 -2.78 10.69 22.34
CA ALA A 33 -2.51 11.50 21.17
C ALA A 33 -3.71 12.40 20.83
N PRO A 34 -3.49 13.62 20.30
CA PRO A 34 -4.54 14.43 19.72
C PRO A 34 -5.28 13.66 18.62
N PHE A 35 -6.58 13.95 18.43
CA PHE A 35 -7.43 13.20 17.51
C PHE A 35 -6.85 13.04 16.10
N GLY A 36 -6.30 14.11 15.51
CA GLY A 36 -5.66 14.03 14.18
C GLY A 36 -4.49 13.05 14.14
N ILE A 37 -3.61 13.08 15.15
CA ILE A 37 -2.45 12.19 15.24
C ILE A 37 -2.89 10.75 15.50
N ALA A 38 -3.88 10.55 16.37
CA ALA A 38 -4.45 9.23 16.63
C ALA A 38 -5.08 8.62 15.36
N LEU A 39 -5.80 9.42 14.57
CA LEU A 39 -6.38 9.00 13.29
C LEU A 39 -5.29 8.60 12.27
N LEU A 40 -4.22 9.40 12.19
CA LEU A 40 -3.06 9.11 11.34
C LEU A 40 -2.39 7.80 11.77
N ILE A 41 -2.14 7.60 13.06
CA ILE A 41 -1.58 6.35 13.61
C ILE A 41 -2.50 5.17 13.29
N GLY A 42 -3.80 5.30 13.53
CA GLY A 42 -4.77 4.24 13.26
C GLY A 42 -4.84 3.85 11.79
N THR A 43 -4.73 4.85 10.91
CA THR A 43 -4.75 4.62 9.46
C THR A 43 -3.48 3.92 8.99
N ILE A 44 -2.29 4.42 9.36
CA ILE A 44 -1.01 3.81 8.97
C ILE A 44 -0.89 2.39 9.55
N ALA A 45 -1.25 2.19 10.82
CA ALA A 45 -1.15 0.90 11.48
C ALA A 45 -2.17 -0.14 10.99
N SER A 46 -3.28 0.30 10.38
CA SER A 46 -4.27 -0.61 9.80
C SER A 46 -3.80 -1.23 8.47
N VAL A 47 -2.87 -0.58 7.77
CA VAL A 47 -2.44 -1.03 6.44
C VAL A 47 -1.51 -2.23 6.58
N THR A 48 -1.85 -3.31 5.88
CA THR A 48 -0.92 -4.43 5.69
C THR A 48 -0.46 -4.50 4.26
N GLY A 49 0.79 -4.12 4.03
CA GLY A 49 1.40 -4.16 2.70
C GLY A 49 1.80 -5.58 2.26
N PRO A 50 1.80 -5.86 0.95
CA PRO A 50 2.31 -7.11 0.41
C PRO A 50 3.82 -7.28 0.65
N THR A 51 4.53 -6.18 0.93
CA THR A 51 5.95 -6.16 1.27
C THR A 51 6.30 -6.95 2.53
N VAL A 52 5.41 -6.95 3.52
CA VAL A 52 5.59 -7.72 4.78
C VAL A 52 4.88 -9.06 4.72
N VAL A 53 3.66 -9.07 4.17
CA VAL A 53 2.82 -10.27 4.15
C VAL A 53 3.39 -11.34 3.21
N VAL A 54 3.87 -10.99 2.02
CA VAL A 54 4.33 -11.99 1.05
C VAL A 54 5.56 -12.77 1.52
N PRO A 55 6.63 -12.14 2.06
CA PRO A 55 7.76 -12.88 2.64
C PRO A 55 7.33 -13.79 3.79
N MET A 56 6.45 -13.31 4.68
CA MET A 56 5.90 -14.10 5.78
C MET A 56 5.13 -15.33 5.29
N LEU A 57 4.29 -15.18 4.27
CA LEU A 57 3.54 -16.28 3.65
C LEU A 57 4.48 -17.33 3.02
N ARG A 58 5.61 -16.89 2.42
CA ARG A 58 6.62 -17.80 1.88
C ARG A 58 7.33 -18.60 2.96
N ALA A 59 7.53 -18.02 4.15
CA ALA A 59 8.15 -18.68 5.30
C ALA A 59 7.19 -19.68 5.97
N ILE A 60 5.94 -19.29 6.21
CA ILE A 60 4.94 -20.10 6.94
C ILE A 60 4.29 -21.18 6.05
N ARG A 61 4.21 -20.95 4.73
CA ARG A 61 3.59 -21.84 3.72
C ARG A 61 2.17 -22.31 4.12
N PRO A 62 1.21 -21.38 4.29
CA PRO A 62 -0.16 -21.73 4.64
C PRO A 62 -0.89 -22.43 3.49
N THR A 63 -2.13 -22.87 3.75
CA THR A 63 -2.97 -23.52 2.72
C THR A 63 -3.19 -22.58 1.51
N PRO A 64 -3.31 -23.12 0.27
CA PRO A 64 -3.41 -22.30 -0.95
C PRO A 64 -4.57 -21.31 -0.96
N ALA A 65 -5.65 -21.59 -0.23
CA ALA A 65 -6.79 -20.68 -0.09
C ALA A 65 -6.42 -19.46 0.76
N ILE A 66 -5.75 -19.66 1.90
CA ILE A 66 -5.33 -18.60 2.82
C ILE A 66 -4.24 -17.73 2.18
N ASP A 67 -3.25 -18.34 1.50
CA ASP A 67 -2.20 -17.59 0.80
C ASP A 67 -2.80 -16.62 -0.23
N LYS A 68 -3.76 -17.10 -1.04
CA LYS A 68 -4.43 -16.27 -2.04
C LYS A 68 -5.19 -15.11 -1.40
N VAL A 69 -5.98 -15.38 -0.37
CA VAL A 69 -6.79 -14.34 0.29
C VAL A 69 -5.90 -13.27 0.91
N LEU A 70 -4.92 -13.65 1.73
CA LEU A 70 -4.03 -12.70 2.42
C LEU A 70 -3.15 -11.92 1.44
N ARG A 71 -2.68 -12.55 0.36
CA ARG A 71 -1.92 -11.87 -0.70
C ARG A 71 -2.76 -10.82 -1.41
N TRP A 72 -4.01 -11.14 -1.75
CA TRP A 72 -4.91 -10.20 -2.42
C TRP A 72 -5.38 -9.08 -1.49
N GLU A 73 -5.69 -9.39 -0.23
CA GLU A 73 -5.97 -8.38 0.81
C GLU A 73 -4.81 -7.38 0.89
N GLY A 74 -3.58 -7.88 1.06
CA GLY A 74 -2.39 -7.03 1.16
C GLY A 74 -2.17 -6.15 -0.07
N ILE A 75 -2.28 -6.71 -1.28
CA ILE A 75 -2.08 -5.95 -2.53
C ILE A 75 -3.11 -4.83 -2.68
N ILE A 76 -4.36 -5.03 -2.27
CA ILE A 76 -5.43 -4.05 -2.44
C ILE A 76 -5.42 -3.01 -1.33
N ILE A 77 -5.21 -3.44 -0.07
CA ILE A 77 -5.27 -2.54 1.07
C ILE A 77 -4.08 -1.58 1.14
N ASP A 78 -2.93 -1.94 0.56
CA ASP A 78 -1.71 -1.12 0.54
C ASP A 78 -1.93 0.27 -0.11
N PRO A 79 -2.36 0.38 -1.39
CA PRO A 79 -2.63 1.69 -1.99
C PRO A 79 -3.83 2.41 -1.36
N ILE A 80 -4.86 1.69 -0.92
CA ILE A 80 -6.01 2.30 -0.24
C ILE A 80 -5.58 2.93 1.08
N GLY A 81 -4.77 2.20 1.85
CA GLY A 81 -4.23 2.63 3.12
C GLY A 81 -3.32 3.84 2.98
N ALA A 82 -2.48 3.88 1.95
CA ALA A 82 -1.65 5.05 1.65
C ALA A 82 -2.51 6.30 1.37
N ILE A 83 -3.56 6.17 0.54
CA ILE A 83 -4.49 7.27 0.24
C ILE A 83 -5.20 7.74 1.51
N LEU A 84 -5.69 6.81 2.34
CA LEU A 84 -6.33 7.15 3.62
C LEU A 84 -5.35 7.85 4.57
N ALA A 85 -4.08 7.43 4.60
CA ALA A 85 -3.06 8.05 5.45
C ALA A 85 -2.77 9.48 5.02
N VAL A 86 -2.75 9.75 3.70
CA VAL A 86 -2.63 11.12 3.16
C VAL A 86 -3.81 11.98 3.57
N ILE A 87 -5.03 11.46 3.50
CA ILE A 87 -6.23 12.19 3.93
C ILE A 87 -6.15 12.49 5.44
N ALA A 88 -5.74 11.52 6.25
CA ALA A 88 -5.55 11.71 7.68
C ALA A 88 -4.47 12.75 7.97
N LEU A 89 -3.35 12.72 7.24
CA LEU A 89 -2.26 13.69 7.37
C LEU A 89 -2.70 15.11 6.98
N GLU A 90 -3.41 15.25 5.86
CA GLU A 90 -3.95 16.53 5.40
C GLU A 90 -4.91 17.12 6.45
N PHE A 91 -5.73 16.27 7.07
CA PHE A 91 -6.60 16.66 8.18
C PHE A 91 -5.81 17.13 9.40
N VAL A 92 -4.67 16.50 9.74
CA VAL A 92 -3.78 16.96 10.82
C VAL A 92 -3.17 18.32 10.51
N LEU A 93 -2.70 18.53 9.29
CA LEU A 93 -1.96 19.73 8.90
C LEU A 93 -2.85 20.95 8.66
N LYS A 94 -4.01 20.76 8.03
CA LYS A 94 -4.87 21.86 7.53
C LYS A 94 -6.29 21.87 8.13
N GLY A 95 -6.64 20.90 8.97
CA GLY A 95 -7.98 20.76 9.54
C GLY A 95 -9.05 20.36 8.51
N TYR A 96 -10.32 20.35 8.94
CA TYR A 96 -11.44 20.08 8.04
C TYR A 96 -11.69 21.27 7.12
N ASN A 97 -11.37 21.12 5.83
CA ASN A 97 -11.60 22.14 4.81
C ASN A 97 -12.09 21.50 3.50
N ASN A 98 -12.84 22.25 2.69
CA ASN A 98 -13.27 21.81 1.35
C ASN A 98 -12.09 21.40 0.43
N HIS A 99 -10.88 21.82 0.77
CA HIS A 99 -9.66 21.46 0.06
C HIS A 99 -9.35 19.96 0.11
N THR A 100 -9.74 19.22 1.15
CA THR A 100 -9.47 17.77 1.26
C THR A 100 -10.12 16.96 0.13
N TRP A 101 -11.35 17.32 -0.25
CA TRP A 101 -12.04 16.67 -1.37
C TRP A 101 -11.38 16.98 -2.72
N TRP A 102 -10.85 18.20 -2.86
CA TRP A 102 -10.12 18.60 -4.06
C TRP A 102 -8.81 17.82 -4.20
N VAL A 103 -8.02 17.74 -3.12
CA VAL A 103 -6.76 16.96 -3.08
C VAL A 103 -7.01 15.49 -3.41
N LEU A 104 -8.08 14.90 -2.89
CA LEU A 104 -8.46 13.52 -3.17
C LEU A 104 -8.83 13.33 -4.65
N GLY A 105 -9.62 14.25 -5.20
CA GLY A 105 -9.98 14.24 -6.63
C GLY A 105 -8.74 14.34 -7.53
N GLU A 106 -7.82 15.25 -7.20
CA GLU A 106 -6.57 15.45 -7.93
C GLU A 106 -5.67 14.22 -7.85
N LEU A 107 -5.54 13.59 -6.68
CA LEU A 107 -4.77 12.36 -6.47
C LEU A 107 -5.31 11.21 -7.33
N ILE A 108 -6.62 10.95 -7.27
CA ILE A 108 -7.24 9.85 -8.02
C ILE A 108 -7.13 10.11 -9.53
N LEU A 109 -7.44 11.34 -9.96
CA LEU A 109 -7.43 11.71 -11.37
C LEU A 109 -6.02 11.62 -11.96
N SER A 110 -5.03 12.27 -11.32
CA SER A 110 -3.64 12.26 -11.79
C SER A 110 -3.04 10.85 -11.76
N GLY A 111 -3.23 10.11 -10.65
CA GLY A 111 -2.75 8.75 -10.49
C GLY A 111 -3.32 7.82 -11.56
N THR A 112 -4.65 7.83 -11.74
CA THR A 112 -5.30 6.94 -12.72
C THR A 112 -4.97 7.34 -14.16
N ALA A 113 -5.00 8.62 -14.49
CA ALA A 113 -4.74 9.11 -15.85
C ALA A 113 -3.29 8.83 -16.28
N ILE A 114 -2.31 9.16 -15.44
CA ILE A 114 -0.89 8.95 -15.75
C ILE A 114 -0.56 7.46 -15.74
N GLY A 115 -1.08 6.70 -14.77
CA GLY A 115 -0.89 5.25 -14.71
C GLY A 115 -1.46 4.53 -15.94
N ALA A 116 -2.66 4.91 -16.38
CA ALA A 116 -3.27 4.35 -17.58
C ALA A 116 -2.52 4.73 -18.85
N PHE A 117 -2.09 5.99 -18.96
CA PHE A 117 -1.27 6.45 -20.09
C PHE A 117 0.06 5.69 -20.15
N ALA A 118 0.76 5.54 -19.02
CA ALA A 118 2.02 4.81 -18.94
C ALA A 118 1.85 3.33 -19.30
N ALA A 119 0.75 2.69 -18.89
CA ALA A 119 0.45 1.30 -19.28
C ALA A 119 0.20 1.16 -20.77
N LEU A 120 -0.57 2.07 -21.37
CA LEU A 120 -0.81 2.06 -22.83
C LEU A 120 0.47 2.32 -23.61
N LEU A 121 1.32 3.24 -23.12
CA LEU A 121 2.60 3.55 -23.73
C LEU A 121 3.55 2.36 -23.67
N LEU A 122 3.81 1.79 -22.49
CA LEU A 122 4.69 0.63 -22.34
C LEU A 122 4.12 -0.59 -23.07
N GLY A 123 2.83 -0.87 -22.89
CA GLY A 123 2.14 -1.96 -23.55
C GLY A 123 2.22 -1.86 -25.08
N GLY A 124 2.05 -0.65 -25.63
CA GLY A 124 2.19 -0.37 -27.06
C GLY A 124 3.62 -0.56 -27.58
N LEU A 125 4.62 -0.08 -26.83
CA LEU A 125 6.04 -0.24 -27.18
C LEU A 125 6.45 -1.72 -27.23
N LEU A 126 6.02 -2.50 -26.24
CA LEU A 126 6.34 -3.91 -26.13
C LEU A 126 5.60 -4.76 -27.18
N LYS A 127 4.31 -4.51 -27.42
CA LYS A 127 3.53 -5.22 -28.45
C LYS A 127 4.04 -4.99 -29.86
N ARG A 128 4.55 -3.79 -30.15
CA ARG A 128 5.11 -3.45 -31.46
C ARG A 128 6.57 -3.89 -31.63
N HIS A 129 7.13 -4.61 -30.65
CA HIS A 129 8.54 -5.00 -30.63
C HIS A 129 9.52 -3.84 -30.84
N LEU A 130 9.15 -2.62 -30.42
CA LEU A 130 9.99 -1.43 -30.56
C LEU A 130 11.15 -1.41 -29.55
N VAL A 131 11.04 -2.21 -28.49
CA VAL A 131 12.05 -2.32 -27.44
C VAL A 131 12.82 -3.64 -27.60
N PRO A 132 14.15 -3.59 -27.78
CA PRO A 132 14.99 -4.78 -27.77
C PRO A 132 14.88 -5.57 -26.47
N TRP A 133 14.96 -6.90 -26.53
CA TRP A 133 14.77 -7.80 -25.38
C TRP A 133 15.67 -7.45 -24.18
N TYR A 134 16.94 -7.11 -24.42
CA TYR A 134 17.91 -6.76 -23.36
C TYR A 134 17.62 -5.42 -22.68
N LEU A 135 16.82 -4.52 -23.29
CA LEU A 135 16.42 -3.23 -22.70
C LEU A 135 15.04 -3.28 -22.05
N ARG A 136 14.28 -4.38 -22.19
CA ARG A 136 12.89 -4.49 -21.72
C ARG A 136 12.75 -4.12 -20.24
N ASN A 137 13.66 -4.62 -19.39
CA ASN A 137 13.66 -4.34 -17.95
C ASN A 137 13.95 -2.87 -17.65
N VAL A 138 14.97 -2.30 -18.31
CA VAL A 138 15.40 -0.92 -18.10
C VAL A 138 14.33 0.06 -18.56
N VAL A 139 13.75 -0.15 -19.74
CA VAL A 139 12.67 0.70 -20.30
C VAL A 139 11.42 0.62 -19.43
N THR A 140 11.06 -0.58 -18.96
CA THR A 140 9.91 -0.76 -18.06
C THR A 140 10.09 0.02 -16.76
N LEU A 141 11.26 -0.09 -16.12
CA LEU A 141 11.55 0.69 -14.92
C LEU A 141 11.61 2.19 -15.18
N ALA A 142 12.19 2.62 -16.31
CA ALA A 142 12.25 4.03 -16.66
C ALA A 142 10.86 4.63 -16.81
N ILE A 143 9.94 3.94 -17.50
CA ILE A 143 8.54 4.38 -17.62
C ILE A 143 7.82 4.31 -16.27
N LEU A 144 8.05 3.28 -15.47
CA LEU A 144 7.48 3.14 -14.12
C LEU A 144 7.87 4.32 -13.23
N PHE A 145 9.16 4.63 -13.12
CA PHE A 145 9.65 5.75 -12.31
C PHE A 145 9.19 7.09 -12.87
N SER A 146 9.17 7.25 -14.20
CA SER A 146 8.68 8.48 -14.84
C SER A 146 7.20 8.71 -14.52
N ALA A 147 6.37 7.67 -14.61
CA ALA A 147 4.95 7.73 -14.27
C ALA A 147 4.74 8.02 -12.78
N PHE A 148 5.50 7.37 -11.90
CA PHE A 148 5.47 7.62 -10.46
C PHE A 148 5.80 9.09 -10.15
N THR A 149 6.93 9.58 -10.66
CA THR A 149 7.39 10.95 -10.40
C THR A 149 6.45 11.98 -11.00
N ALA A 150 6.02 11.82 -12.26
CA ALA A 150 5.10 12.75 -12.91
C ALA A 150 3.76 12.85 -12.16
N SER A 151 3.21 11.73 -11.71
CA SER A 151 1.98 11.71 -10.91
C SER A 151 2.20 12.35 -9.55
N ASN A 152 3.30 12.02 -8.87
CA ASN A 152 3.62 12.55 -7.55
C ASN A 152 3.92 14.06 -7.54
N MET A 153 4.35 14.63 -8.67
CA MET A 153 4.54 16.07 -8.84
C MET A 153 3.21 16.82 -8.97
N LEU A 154 2.16 16.18 -9.49
CA LEU A 154 0.82 16.77 -9.57
C LEU A 154 0.10 16.67 -8.23
N ALA A 155 0.05 15.46 -7.67
CA ALA A 155 -0.55 15.23 -6.36
C ALA A 155 0.34 14.32 -5.52
N HIS A 156 0.55 14.72 -4.27
CA HIS A 156 1.36 13.95 -3.34
C HIS A 156 0.79 12.54 -3.14
N GLU A 157 1.64 11.52 -3.16
CA GLU A 157 1.30 10.09 -3.08
C GLU A 157 0.48 9.53 -4.26
N ALA A 158 0.12 10.34 -5.25
CA ALA A 158 -0.54 9.87 -6.48
C ALA A 158 0.38 8.96 -7.32
N GLY A 159 1.69 8.99 -7.08
CA GLY A 159 2.67 8.12 -7.72
C GLY A 159 2.41 6.64 -7.44
N LEU A 160 2.08 6.29 -6.19
CA LEU A 160 1.80 4.90 -5.80
C LEU A 160 0.59 4.35 -6.56
N LEU A 161 -0.51 5.14 -6.60
CA LEU A 161 -1.71 4.81 -7.35
C LEU A 161 -1.42 4.65 -8.86
N ALA A 162 -0.62 5.55 -9.44
CA ALA A 162 -0.25 5.48 -10.86
C ALA A 162 0.47 4.18 -11.20
N VAL A 163 1.43 3.75 -10.39
CA VAL A 163 2.16 2.50 -10.61
C VAL A 163 1.25 1.29 -10.42
N THR A 164 0.33 1.33 -9.45
CA THR A 164 -0.67 0.26 -9.25
C THR A 164 -1.60 0.13 -10.45
N VAL A 165 -2.18 1.24 -10.93
CA VAL A 165 -3.05 1.25 -12.11
C VAL A 165 -2.30 0.77 -13.33
N MET A 166 -1.06 1.23 -13.51
CA MET A 166 -0.20 0.80 -14.61
C MET A 166 0.03 -0.71 -14.57
N GLY A 167 0.40 -1.26 -13.41
CA GLY A 167 0.64 -2.69 -13.22
C GLY A 167 -0.60 -3.55 -13.46
N VAL A 168 -1.76 -3.15 -12.94
CA VAL A 168 -3.03 -3.86 -13.15
C VAL A 168 -3.43 -3.86 -14.61
N MET A 169 -3.29 -2.72 -15.30
CA MET A 169 -3.60 -2.64 -16.74
C MET A 169 -2.67 -3.51 -17.58
N LEU A 170 -1.36 -3.43 -17.36
CA LEU A 170 -0.37 -4.25 -18.08
C LEU A 170 -0.60 -5.75 -17.86
N ALA A 171 -0.90 -6.15 -16.62
CA ALA A 171 -1.19 -7.55 -16.27
C ALA A 171 -2.45 -8.10 -16.95
N ASN A 172 -3.38 -7.22 -17.34
CA ASN A 172 -4.63 -7.61 -18.01
C ASN A 172 -4.60 -7.40 -19.54
N MET A 173 -3.49 -6.89 -20.10
CA MET A 173 -3.37 -6.75 -21.55
C MET A 173 -3.00 -8.10 -22.20
N ARG A 174 -3.76 -8.47 -23.24
CA ARG A 174 -3.49 -9.67 -24.05
C ARG A 174 -2.21 -9.52 -24.87
N ASP A 175 -1.51 -10.63 -25.12
CA ASP A 175 -0.33 -10.72 -25.99
C ASP A 175 0.85 -9.83 -25.55
N LEU A 176 1.04 -9.70 -24.24
CA LEU A 176 2.18 -9.02 -23.64
C LEU A 176 3.02 -10.03 -22.86
N ASP A 177 4.21 -10.32 -23.38
CA ASP A 177 5.21 -11.10 -22.69
C ASP A 177 5.98 -10.20 -21.71
N MET A 178 5.77 -10.45 -20.41
CA MET A 178 6.33 -9.70 -19.28
C MET A 178 7.14 -10.60 -18.35
N GLU A 179 7.45 -11.84 -18.74
CA GLU A 179 8.04 -12.83 -17.84
C GLU A 179 9.41 -12.38 -17.32
N ASP A 180 10.28 -11.89 -18.21
CA ASP A 180 11.59 -11.32 -17.85
C ASP A 180 11.48 -10.13 -16.87
N VAL A 181 10.50 -9.26 -17.11
CA VAL A 181 10.27 -8.06 -16.29
C VAL A 181 9.80 -8.46 -14.90
N LEU A 182 8.92 -9.45 -14.79
CA LEU A 182 8.41 -9.97 -13.53
C LEU A 182 9.52 -10.66 -12.72
N ASN A 183 10.35 -11.47 -13.38
CA ASN A 183 11.48 -12.15 -12.74
C ASN A 183 12.52 -11.15 -12.23
N PHE A 184 12.84 -10.13 -13.02
CA PHE A 184 13.73 -9.05 -12.61
C PHE A 184 13.14 -8.25 -11.44
N LYS A 185 11.85 -7.91 -11.50
CA LYS A 185 11.14 -7.22 -10.43
C LYS A 185 11.12 -8.05 -9.14
N GLU A 186 10.97 -9.37 -9.21
CA GLU A 186 11.04 -10.24 -8.04
C GLU A 186 12.42 -10.16 -7.36
N SER A 187 13.50 -10.24 -8.13
CA SER A 187 14.87 -10.10 -7.63
C SER A 187 15.09 -8.75 -6.95
N LEU A 188 14.62 -7.65 -7.58
CA LEU A 188 14.67 -6.32 -6.98
C LEU A 188 13.82 -6.22 -5.71
N THR A 189 12.64 -6.82 -5.69
CA THR A 189 11.73 -6.79 -4.52
C THR A 189 12.41 -7.42 -3.31
N VAL A 190 13.10 -8.55 -3.48
CA VAL A 190 13.83 -9.22 -2.38
C VAL A 190 14.91 -8.30 -1.81
N LEU A 191 15.71 -7.66 -2.66
CA LEU A 191 16.77 -6.74 -2.22
C LEU A 191 16.20 -5.50 -1.52
N LEU A 192 15.22 -4.85 -2.14
CA LEU A 192 14.62 -3.60 -1.63
C LEU A 192 13.88 -3.82 -0.32
N VAL A 193 13.07 -4.88 -0.20
CA VAL A 193 12.35 -5.19 1.04
C VAL A 193 13.33 -5.52 2.16
N SER A 194 14.38 -6.29 1.89
CA SER A 194 15.43 -6.60 2.88
C SER A 194 16.10 -5.33 3.40
N LEU A 195 16.49 -4.44 2.50
CA LEU A 195 17.10 -3.16 2.87
C LEU A 195 16.13 -2.25 3.64
N LEU A 196 14.85 -2.20 3.22
CA LEU A 196 13.81 -1.41 3.88
C LEU A 196 13.67 -1.79 5.35
N PHE A 197 13.62 -3.09 5.67
CA PHE A 197 13.51 -3.54 7.05
C PHE A 197 14.76 -3.22 7.89
N ILE A 198 15.95 -3.32 7.31
CA ILE A 198 17.20 -2.94 8.00
C ILE A 198 17.20 -1.45 8.30
N ILE A 199 16.85 -0.60 7.32
CA ILE A 199 16.79 0.85 7.51
C ILE A 199 15.70 1.22 8.51
N LEU A 200 14.54 0.56 8.47
CA LEU A 200 13.44 0.82 9.41
C LEU A 200 13.90 0.52 10.84
N ALA A 201 14.52 -0.63 11.08
CA ALA A 201 15.07 -0.98 12.38
C ALA A 201 16.15 0.01 12.83
N ALA A 202 17.03 0.45 11.93
CA ALA A 202 18.08 1.43 12.21
C ALA A 202 17.56 2.85 12.49
N ARG A 203 16.35 3.19 12.03
CA ARG A 203 15.68 4.48 12.30
C ARG A 203 14.89 4.50 13.60
N LEU A 204 14.71 3.35 14.27
CA LEU A 204 13.99 3.31 15.55
C LEU A 204 14.83 3.95 16.64
N ASP A 205 14.31 5.02 17.24
CA ASP A 205 14.88 5.62 18.44
C ASP A 205 14.25 4.98 19.68
N LEU A 206 15.06 4.22 20.43
CA LEU A 206 14.63 3.56 21.66
C LEU A 206 14.21 4.55 22.75
N GLY A 207 14.82 5.74 22.79
CA GLY A 207 14.50 6.77 23.80
C GLY A 207 13.07 7.32 23.66
N SER A 208 12.59 7.43 22.43
CA SER A 208 11.21 7.85 22.15
C SER A 208 10.17 6.86 22.73
N PHE A 209 10.47 5.56 22.78
CA PHE A 209 9.57 4.55 23.36
C PHE A 209 9.51 4.64 24.89
N GLU A 210 10.62 4.97 25.55
CA GLU A 210 10.64 5.16 27.00
C GLU A 210 9.72 6.32 27.42
N SER A 211 9.65 7.38 26.60
CA SER A 211 8.79 8.54 26.88
C SER A 211 7.28 8.23 26.84
N LEU A 212 6.86 7.21 26.09
CA LEU A 212 5.48 6.74 26.02
C LEU A 212 5.08 5.86 27.22
N GLY A 213 6.07 5.33 27.96
CA GLY A 213 5.86 4.46 29.11
C GLY A 213 4.95 3.27 28.81
N TRP A 214 4.01 2.97 29.72
CA TRP A 214 3.07 1.86 29.60
C TRP A 214 2.04 2.01 28.48
N GLY A 215 1.89 3.21 27.89
CA GLY A 215 0.96 3.44 26.78
C GLY A 215 1.34 2.65 25.52
N PHE A 216 2.63 2.49 25.25
CA PHE A 216 3.11 1.81 24.05
C PHE A 216 2.85 0.28 24.06
N PRO A 217 3.19 -0.48 25.11
CA PRO A 217 2.85 -1.90 25.20
C PRO A 217 1.34 -2.17 25.14
N LEU A 218 0.53 -1.32 25.78
CA LEU A 218 -0.92 -1.43 25.76
C LEU A 218 -1.49 -1.19 24.35
N PHE A 219 -0.95 -0.19 23.63
CA PHE A 219 -1.30 0.05 22.24
C PHE A 219 -0.94 -1.16 21.35
N LEU A 220 0.26 -1.72 21.50
CA LEU A 220 0.66 -2.94 20.78
C LEU A 220 -0.26 -4.13 21.09
N ALA A 221 -0.63 -4.32 22.35
CA ALA A 221 -1.59 -5.36 22.73
C ALA A 221 -2.94 -5.15 22.03
N ALA A 222 -3.42 -3.92 21.92
CA ALA A 222 -4.64 -3.60 21.18
C ALA A 222 -4.51 -3.91 19.68
N VAL A 223 -3.35 -3.61 19.07
CA VAL A 223 -3.06 -3.94 17.67
C VAL A 223 -3.16 -5.45 17.42
N PHE A 224 -2.51 -6.27 18.27
CA PHE A 224 -2.45 -7.72 18.06
C PHE A 224 -3.74 -8.45 18.47
N LEU A 225 -4.35 -8.06 19.58
CA LEU A 225 -5.43 -8.83 20.21
C LEU A 225 -6.84 -8.33 19.87
N LEU A 226 -6.99 -7.06 19.50
CA LEU A 226 -8.32 -6.47 19.24
C LEU A 226 -8.52 -6.20 17.75
N ALA A 227 -7.58 -5.48 17.15
CA ALA A 227 -7.75 -4.89 15.84
C ALA A 227 -7.97 -5.97 14.75
N ARG A 228 -7.10 -6.98 14.69
CA ARG A 228 -7.19 -8.07 13.71
C ARG A 228 -8.35 -9.05 13.96
N PRO A 229 -8.59 -9.56 15.18
CA PRO A 229 -9.72 -10.47 15.41
C PRO A 229 -11.07 -9.81 15.11
N MET A 230 -11.27 -8.55 15.53
CA MET A 230 -12.54 -7.84 15.27
C MET A 230 -12.81 -7.63 13.79
N ALA A 231 -11.77 -7.37 12.99
CA ALA A 231 -11.91 -7.22 11.54
C ALA A 231 -12.24 -8.53 10.81
N VAL A 232 -11.88 -9.69 11.38
CA VAL A 232 -12.13 -11.02 10.77
C VAL A 232 -13.48 -11.60 11.20
N PHE A 233 -13.98 -11.25 12.39
CA PHE A 233 -15.30 -11.70 12.86
C PHE A 233 -16.50 -10.90 12.30
N ALA A 234 -16.24 -9.74 11.67
CA ALA A 234 -17.24 -8.88 11.05
C ALA A 234 -17.53 -9.26 9.58
#